data_AF-A0A534ZF97-F1
#
_entry.id   AF-A0A534ZF97-F1
#
_cell.length_a   1.000
_cell.length_b   1.000
_cell.length_c   1.000
_cell.angle_alpha   90.00
_cell.angle_beta   90.00
_cell.angle_gamma   90.00
#
_symmetry.space_group_name_H-M   'P 1'
#
loop_
_entity.id
_entity.type
_entity.pdbx_description
1 polymer ?
#
loop_
_entity_poly.entity_id
_entity_poly.type
_entity_poly.pdbx_seq_one_letter_code
_entity_poly.pdbx_strand_id
1 'polypeptide(L)'
;MADKTIKATLMKSAIGANPSIKATVQSLGFRKLNQTRELPDNPAVRGMLKTVYFLVAVEGEPFERPKRSRYKIWRSRSDKKHKRGH
;
A
#
# COMPACT_ATOMS: atom_id res chain seq x y z
N MET A 1 -21.06 8.45 -19.72
CA MET A 1 -21.28 7.32 -18.77
C MET A 1 -20.94 7.85 -17.41
N ALA A 2 -21.75 7.60 -16.37
CA ALA A 2 -21.41 8.08 -15.03
C ALA A 2 -20.15 7.34 -14.58
N ASP A 3 -19.00 8.01 -14.67
CA ASP A 3 -17.73 7.49 -14.23
C ASP A 3 -17.85 7.19 -12.74
N LYS A 4 -18.05 5.91 -12.40
CA LYS A 4 -18.05 5.49 -11.00
C LYS A 4 -16.67 5.83 -10.46
N THR A 5 -16.63 6.71 -9.48
CA THR A 5 -15.39 7.09 -8.82
C THR A 5 -15.33 6.42 -7.46
N ILE A 6 -14.15 5.93 -7.12
CA ILE A 6 -13.83 5.37 -5.82
C ILE A 6 -13.05 6.42 -5.05
N LYS A 7 -13.56 6.80 -3.88
CA LYS A 7 -12.83 7.62 -2.92
C LYS A 7 -11.94 6.75 -2.07
N ALA A 8 -10.66 7.07 -2.08
CA ALA A 8 -9.64 6.33 -1.35
C ALA A 8 -8.75 7.29 -0.56
N THR A 9 -8.45 6.92 0.69
CA THR A 9 -7.69 7.72 1.64
C THR A 9 -6.51 6.94 2.20
N LEU A 10 -5.31 7.50 2.12
CA LEU A 10 -4.12 6.86 2.68
C LEU A 10 -4.07 7.02 4.21
N MET A 11 -4.56 6.04 4.96
CA MET A 11 -4.57 6.06 6.43
C MET A 11 -3.24 5.69 7.07
N LYS A 12 -2.40 4.90 6.38
CA LYS A 12 -1.11 4.42 6.92
C LYS A 12 0.03 4.63 5.94
N SER A 13 1.20 4.95 6.48
CA SER A 13 2.38 5.25 5.69
C SER A 13 2.97 3.99 5.03
N ALA A 14 3.42 4.14 3.78
CA ALA A 14 4.06 3.09 2.99
C ALA A 14 5.57 2.93 3.26
N ILE A 15 6.18 3.73 4.16
CA ILE A 15 7.64 3.75 4.39
C ILE A 15 8.20 2.37 4.77
N GLY A 16 7.45 1.59 5.56
CA GLY A 16 7.85 0.26 6.01
C GLY A 16 7.28 -0.90 5.19
N ALA A 17 6.68 -0.61 4.03
CA ALA A 17 6.10 -1.63 3.15
C ALA A 17 7.12 -2.12 2.11
N ASN A 18 6.85 -3.28 1.52
CA ASN A 18 7.62 -3.82 0.40
C ASN A 18 7.74 -2.78 -0.73
N PRO A 19 8.91 -2.61 -1.38
CA PRO A 19 9.09 -1.78 -2.57
C PRO A 19 7.95 -1.83 -3.59
N SER A 20 7.39 -3.01 -3.88
CA SER A 20 6.26 -3.15 -4.81
C SER A 20 5.01 -2.43 -4.34
N ILE A 21 4.65 -2.57 -3.06
CA ILE A 21 3.51 -1.89 -2.45
C ILE A 21 3.74 -0.38 -2.43
N LYS A 22 4.96 0.06 -2.10
CA LYS A 22 5.33 1.47 -2.13
C LYS A 22 5.16 2.06 -3.53
N ALA A 23 5.58 1.34 -4.57
CA ALA A 23 5.39 1.75 -5.96
C ALA A 23 3.91 1.85 -6.33
N THR A 24 3.07 0.91 -5.91
CA THR A 24 1.62 0.96 -6.14
C THR A 24 0.96 2.17 -5.46
N VAL A 25 1.32 2.48 -4.21
CA VAL A 25 0.78 3.66 -3.52
C VAL A 25 1.20 4.95 -4.24
N GLN A 26 2.44 5.00 -4.73
CA GLN A 26 2.95 6.14 -5.52
C GLN A 26 2.30 6.24 -6.90
N SER A 27 2.00 5.12 -7.58
CA SER A 27 1.35 5.12 -8.90
C SER A 27 -0.11 5.58 -8.82
N LEU A 28 -0.80 5.27 -7.71
CA LEU A 28 -2.11 5.86 -7.38
C LEU A 28 -2.00 7.36 -7.00
N GLY A 29 -0.77 7.84 -6.82
CA GLY A 29 -0.42 9.24 -6.56
C GLY A 29 -0.74 9.74 -5.16
N PHE A 30 -0.76 8.83 -4.18
CA PHE A 30 -0.73 9.21 -2.77
C PHE A 30 0.70 9.62 -2.38
N ARG A 31 0.86 10.87 -1.94
CA ARG A 31 2.17 11.44 -1.55
C ARG A 31 2.24 11.75 -0.06
N LYS A 32 1.09 12.04 0.57
CA LYS A 32 0.98 12.40 2.00
C LYS A 32 -0.01 11.49 2.73
N LEU A 33 0.16 11.36 4.04
CA LEU A 33 -0.80 10.70 4.92
C LEU A 33 -2.13 11.48 4.94
N ASN A 34 -3.23 10.76 5.11
CA ASN A 34 -4.61 11.26 5.13
C ASN A 34 -5.02 12.01 3.85
N GLN A 35 -4.31 11.79 2.75
CA GLN A 35 -4.68 12.32 1.46
C GLN A 35 -5.81 11.49 0.88
N THR A 36 -6.94 12.13 0.61
CA THR A 36 -8.08 11.54 -0.11
C THR A 36 -7.92 11.82 -1.60
N ARG A 37 -8.19 10.82 -2.44
CA ARG A 37 -8.26 10.97 -3.90
C ARG A 37 -9.46 10.22 -4.45
N GLU A 38 -10.05 10.82 -5.48
CA GLU A 38 -11.06 10.18 -6.32
C GLU A 38 -10.33 9.48 -7.47
N LEU A 39 -10.58 8.18 -7.61
CA LEU A 39 -9.98 7.33 -8.64
C LEU A 39 -11.08 6.76 -9.52
N PRO A 40 -10.85 6.58 -10.83
CA PRO A 40 -11.81 5.92 -11.70
C PRO A 40 -11.97 4.45 -11.30
N ASP A 41 -13.22 3.97 -11.29
CA ASP A 41 -13.57 2.59 -10.98
C ASP A 41 -13.22 1.64 -12.14
N ASN A 42 -11.93 1.38 -12.27
CA ASN A 42 -11.39 0.45 -13.26
C ASN A 42 -10.99 -0.86 -12.57
N PRO A 43 -11.09 -2.02 -13.25
CA PRO A 43 -10.68 -3.31 -12.68
C PRO A 43 -9.19 -3.31 -12.29
N ALA A 44 -8.35 -2.61 -13.04
CA ALA A 44 -6.94 -2.39 -12.71
C ALA A 44 -6.76 -1.62 -11.39
N VAL A 45 -7.51 -0.52 -11.19
CA VAL A 45 -7.46 0.28 -9.96
C VAL A 45 -7.97 -0.52 -8.77
N ARG A 46 -9.07 -1.28 -8.94
CA ARG A 46 -9.55 -2.22 -7.92
C ARG A 46 -8.50 -3.25 -7.53
N GLY A 47 -7.78 -3.83 -8.50
CA GLY A 47 -6.68 -4.76 -8.24
C GLY A 47 -5.53 -4.11 -7.44
N MET A 48 -5.17 -2.87 -7.78
CA MET A 48 -4.17 -2.10 -7.03
C MET A 48 -4.63 -1.83 -5.60
N LEU A 49 -5.87 -1.35 -5.41
CA LEU A 49 -6.47 -1.08 -4.10
C LEU A 49 -6.55 -2.35 -3.23
N LYS A 50 -6.94 -3.49 -3.81
CA LYS A 50 -6.93 -4.79 -3.14
C LYS A 50 -5.54 -5.22 -2.68
N THR A 51 -4.47 -4.80 -3.35
CA THR A 51 -3.11 -5.11 -2.91
C THR A 51 -2.69 -4.23 -1.73
N VAL A 52 -3.21 -3.00 -1.64
CA VAL A 52 -2.84 -2.00 -0.63
C VAL A 52 -3.93 -1.73 0.42
N TYR A 53 -4.93 -2.61 0.52
CA TYR A 53 -6.11 -2.47 1.40
C TYR A 53 -5.79 -2.17 2.87
N PHE A 54 -4.62 -2.59 3.34
CA PHE A 54 -4.18 -2.38 4.72
C PHE A 54 -3.45 -1.03 4.95
N LEU A 55 -3.21 -0.27 3.88
CA LEU A 55 -2.67 1.11 3.93
C LEU A 55 -3.73 2.14 3.59
N VAL A 56 -4.64 1.80 2.67
CA VAL A 56 -5.63 2.70 2.08
C VAL A 56 -7.03 2.29 2.55
N ALA A 57 -7.78 3.24 3.08
CA ALA A 57 -9.20 3.08 3.34
C ALA A 57 -10.00 3.50 2.11
N VAL A 58 -10.92 2.66 1.66
CA VAL A 58 -11.81 2.94 0.53
C VAL A 58 -13.19 3.23 1.09
N GLU A 59 -13.84 4.30 0.64
CA GLU A 59 -15.20 4.60 1.08
C GLU A 59 -16.16 3.47 0.65
N GLY A 60 -16.80 2.81 1.63
CA GLY A 60 -17.72 1.69 1.41
C GLY A 60 -17.15 0.30 1.72
N GLU A 61 -15.83 0.16 1.90
CA GLU A 61 -15.22 -1.08 2.38
C GLU A 61 -14.61 -0.90 3.78
N PRO A 62 -14.74 -1.89 4.69
CA PRO A 62 -14.11 -1.80 6.00
C PRO A 62 -12.58 -1.79 5.87
N PHE A 63 -11.94 -0.79 6.47
CA PHE A 63 -10.48 -0.75 6.59
C PHE A 63 -10.03 -1.80 7.61
N GLU A 64 -9.76 -3.01 7.14
CA GLU A 64 -9.27 -4.10 7.99
C GLU A 64 -7.75 -4.09 8.11
N ARG A 65 -7.27 -3.80 9.32
CA ARG A 65 -5.86 -3.96 9.68
C ARG A 65 -5.61 -5.44 9.92
N PRO A 66 -4.74 -6.12 9.16
CA PRO A 66 -4.49 -7.53 9.42
C PRO A 66 -3.74 -7.71 10.74
N LYS A 67 -4.08 -8.78 11.46
CA LYS A 67 -3.57 -9.10 12.81
C LYS A 67 -2.03 -9.25 12.88
N ARG A 68 -1.37 -9.59 11.76
CA ARG A 68 0.10 -9.58 11.63
C ARG A 68 0.51 -8.71 10.45
N SER A 69 1.52 -7.85 10.64
CA SER A 69 2.08 -7.07 9.54
C SER A 69 2.87 -7.96 8.58
N ARG A 70 2.20 -8.56 7.59
CA ARG A 70 2.82 -9.41 6.55
C ARG A 70 3.86 -8.68 5.68
N TYR A 71 3.91 -7.36 5.79
CA TYR A 71 4.70 -6.44 4.95
C TYR A 71 5.76 -5.67 5.73
N LYS A 72 5.89 -5.88 7.06
CA LYS A 72 7.12 -5.48 7.75
C LYS A 72 8.18 -6.48 7.33
N ILE A 73 8.98 -6.10 6.34
CA ILE A 73 10.30 -6.69 6.16
C ILE A 73 11.05 -6.35 7.46
N TRP A 74 11.04 -7.28 8.41
CA TRP A 74 12.15 -7.35 9.36
C TRP A 74 13.36 -7.53 8.46
N ARG A 75 14.19 -6.48 8.32
CA ARG A 75 15.40 -6.46 7.48
C ARG A 75 15.91 -7.89 7.37
N SER A 76 15.90 -8.48 6.18
CA SER A 76 16.56 -9.77 5.95
C SER A 76 17.84 -9.71 6.76
N ARG A 77 18.02 -10.61 7.76
CA ARG A 77 19.18 -10.57 8.64
C ARG A 77 20.38 -10.35 7.74
N SER A 78 21.08 -9.26 7.94
CA SER A 78 22.15 -8.83 7.06
C SER A 78 23.20 -9.94 7.02
N ASP A 79 23.22 -10.76 5.98
CA ASP A 79 24.23 -11.80 5.76
C ASP A 79 25.64 -11.21 5.63
N LYS A 80 25.75 -9.89 5.48
CA LYS A 80 27.00 -9.12 5.55
C LYS A 80 27.86 -9.42 6.79
N LYS A 81 27.29 -9.97 7.88
CA LYS A 81 28.07 -10.44 9.05
C LYS A 81 28.78 -11.78 8.82
N HIS A 82 28.32 -12.60 7.86
CA HIS A 82 28.88 -13.91 7.48
C HIS A 82 29.91 -13.82 6.34
N LYS A 83 30.07 -12.66 5.69
CA LYS A 83 31.07 -12.45 4.62
C LYS A 83 32.35 -11.73 5.07
N ARG A 84 32.59 -11.60 6.38
CA ARG A 84 33.89 -11.16 6.92
C ARG A 84 34.66 -12.41 7.35
N GLY A 85 35.38 -13.04 6.42
CA GLY A 85 36.20 -14.21 6.73
C GLY A 85 36.54 -15.04 5.50
N HIS A 86 37.41 -14.51 4.64
CA HIS A 86 38.54 -15.21 4.03
C HIS A 86 39.64 -14.17 3.85
#